data_AF-A0A6P8XBJ5-F1
#
_entry.id   AF-A0A6P8XBJ5-F1
#
_cell.length_a   1.000
_cell.length_b   1.000
_cell.length_c   1.000
_cell.angle_alpha   90.00
_cell.angle_beta   90.00
_cell.angle_gamma   90.00
#
_symmetry.space_group_name_H-M   'P 1'
#
loop_
_entity.id
_entity.type
_entity.pdbx_description
1 polymer ?
#
loop_
_entity_poly.entity_id
_entity_poly.type
_entity_poly.pdbx_seq_one_letter_code
_entity_poly.pdbx_strand_id
1 'polypeptide(L)'
;MCFLGFTVLRFLTFIFSSLLSICIMAGICASINNLDHYNQKIQIILCFTLAFDLLMNVAIFLGLYGVIRRILKNIYLYICALVCFFVVKITVSKAIQNFDKKETDIIITFWYQLDVVLAGFCLMTATPFSLKLSEKQDDIV
;
A
#
# COMPACT_ATOMS: atom_id res chain seq x y z
N MET A 1 -20.81 11.94 19.96
CA MET A 1 -20.50 10.70 19.21
C MET A 1 -19.36 10.84 18.18
N CYS A 2 -19.08 12.03 17.61
CA CYS A 2 -17.99 12.23 16.63
C CYS A 2 -16.56 11.93 17.15
N PHE A 3 -16.29 12.10 18.44
CA PHE A 3 -14.95 11.87 19.01
C PHE A 3 -14.54 10.38 19.01
N LEU A 4 -15.51 9.49 19.23
CA LEU A 4 -15.29 8.04 19.23
C LEU A 4 -14.91 7.56 17.81
N GLY A 5 -15.60 8.08 16.79
CA GLY A 5 -15.32 7.76 15.39
C GLY A 5 -13.93 8.25 14.92
N PHE A 6 -13.40 9.34 15.49
CA PHE A 6 -12.06 9.82 15.15
C PHE A 6 -10.95 8.91 15.71
N THR A 7 -11.08 8.50 16.97
CA THR A 7 -10.11 7.59 17.60
C THR A 7 -10.14 6.21 16.95
N VAL A 8 -11.33 5.69 16.61
CA VAL A 8 -11.49 4.41 15.92
C VAL A 8 -10.87 4.45 14.51
N LEU A 9 -11.11 5.52 13.73
CA LEU A 9 -10.49 5.66 12.40
C LEU A 9 -8.96 5.72 12.48
N ARG A 10 -8.43 6.44 13.47
CA ARG A 10 -6.98 6.52 13.69
C ARG A 10 -6.37 5.14 13.94
N PHE A 11 -7.03 4.35 14.80
CA PHE A 11 -6.57 3.02 15.16
C PHE A 11 -6.67 2.04 13.98
N LEU A 12 -7.78 2.09 13.22
CA LEU A 12 -7.97 1.28 12.02
C LEU A 12 -6.93 1.61 10.93
N THR A 13 -6.71 2.89 10.63
CA THR A 13 -5.69 3.30 9.65
C THR A 13 -4.30 2.83 10.08
N PHE A 14 -3.99 2.89 11.37
CA PHE A 14 -2.72 2.38 11.89
C PHE A 14 -2.58 0.86 11.73
N ILE A 15 -3.62 0.10 12.06
CA ILE A 15 -3.64 -1.37 11.93
C ILE A 15 -3.50 -1.78 10.46
N PHE A 16 -4.33 -1.24 9.57
CA PHE A 16 -4.29 -1.61 8.15
C PHE A 16 -2.99 -1.21 7.49
N SER A 17 -2.45 -0.03 7.81
CA SER A 17 -1.13 0.41 7.31
C SER A 17 -0.01 -0.53 7.76
N SER A 18 -0.05 -0.98 9.01
CA SER A 18 0.94 -1.91 9.56
C SER A 18 0.83 -3.30 8.93
N LEU A 19 -0.39 -3.81 8.76
CA LEU A 19 -0.65 -5.07 8.06
C LEU A 19 -0.17 -5.01 6.61
N LEU A 20 -0.47 -3.91 5.90
CA LEU A 20 -0.02 -3.70 4.53
C LEU A 20 1.51 -3.72 4.44
N SER A 21 2.21 -3.09 5.38
CA SER A 21 3.68 -3.12 5.43
C SER A 21 4.23 -4.53 5.61
N ILE A 22 3.62 -5.34 6.48
CA ILE A 22 4.01 -6.75 6.69
C ILE A 22 3.75 -7.58 5.42
N CYS A 23 2.61 -7.40 4.77
CA CYS A 23 2.27 -8.09 3.52
C CYS A 23 3.25 -7.74 2.40
N ILE A 24 3.56 -6.46 2.22
CA ILE A 24 4.55 -6.00 1.23
C ILE A 24 5.92 -6.61 1.51
N MET A 25 6.36 -6.65 2.77
CA MET A 25 7.65 -7.27 3.13
C MET A 25 7.66 -8.79 2.84
N ALA A 26 6.58 -9.49 3.14
CA ALA A 26 6.46 -10.92 2.82
C ALA A 26 6.47 -11.15 1.30
N GLY A 27 5.79 -10.30 0.53
CA GLY A 27 5.79 -10.33 -0.93
C GLY A 27 7.17 -10.07 -1.55
N ILE A 28 7.94 -9.14 -0.97
CA ILE A 28 9.34 -8.88 -1.34
C ILE A 28 10.20 -10.14 -1.13
N CYS A 29 10.14 -10.74 0.07
CA CYS A 29 10.90 -11.95 0.38
C CYS A 29 10.57 -13.12 -0.58
N ALA A 30 9.27 -13.33 -0.86
CA ALA A 30 8.83 -14.35 -1.80
C ALA A 30 9.32 -14.08 -3.23
N SER A 31 9.35 -12.81 -3.64
CA SER A 31 9.80 -12.41 -4.99
C SER A 31 11.32 -12.58 -5.14
N ILE A 32 12.11 -12.27 -4.10
CA ILE A 32 13.57 -12.45 -4.10
C ILE A 32 13.93 -13.93 -4.15
N ASN A 33 13.29 -14.77 -3.33
CA ASN A 33 13.58 -16.21 -3.30
C ASN A 33 13.31 -16.91 -4.64
N ASN A 34 12.39 -16.39 -5.45
CA ASN A 34 12.01 -16.97 -6.73
C ASN A 34 12.68 -16.28 -7.94
N LEU A 35 13.50 -15.25 -7.73
CA LEU A 35 14.05 -14.40 -8.79
C LEU A 35 14.94 -15.16 -9.80
N ASP A 36 15.68 -16.16 -9.31
CA ASP A 36 16.58 -16.98 -10.13
C ASP A 36 15.85 -17.99 -11.04
N HIS A 37 14.57 -18.27 -10.77
CA HIS A 37 13.77 -19.20 -11.57
C HIS A 37 13.09 -18.54 -12.78
N TYR A 38 13.18 -17.22 -12.92
CA TYR A 38 12.43 -16.46 -13.92
C TYR A 38 13.27 -15.99 -15.12
N ASN A 39 12.59 -15.84 -16.26
CA ASN A 39 13.20 -15.34 -17.50
C ASN A 39 13.62 -13.88 -17.35
N GLN A 40 14.65 -13.43 -18.08
CA GLN A 40 15.16 -12.04 -18.02
C GLN A 40 14.09 -10.95 -18.10
N LYS A 41 13.08 -11.11 -18.96
CA LYS A 41 11.97 -10.13 -19.09
C LYS A 41 11.12 -10.03 -17.81
N ILE A 42 10.88 -11.17 -17.15
CA ILE A 42 10.10 -11.25 -15.89
C ILE A 42 10.95 -10.72 -14.73
N GLN A 43 12.26 -10.95 -14.73
CA GLN A 43 13.18 -10.41 -13.74
C GLN A 43 13.19 -8.87 -13.73
N ILE A 44 13.16 -8.23 -14.90
CA ILE A 44 13.09 -6.76 -14.99
C ILE A 44 11.77 -6.24 -14.39
N ILE A 45 10.64 -6.88 -14.71
CA ILE A 45 9.33 -6.51 -14.16
C ILE A 45 9.30 -6.71 -12.64
N LEU A 46 9.81 -7.84 -12.14
CA LEU A 46 9.91 -8.12 -10.72
C LEU A 46 10.81 -7.12 -9.99
N CYS A 47 11.95 -6.75 -10.58
CA CYS A 47 12.85 -5.75 -10.01
C CYS A 47 12.19 -4.37 -9.93
N PHE A 48 11.42 -3.98 -10.96
CA PHE A 48 10.61 -2.76 -10.93
C PHE A 48 9.55 -2.79 -9.83
N THR A 49 8.82 -3.90 -9.68
CA THR A 49 7.85 -4.06 -8.60
C THR A 49 8.53 -4.03 -7.23
N LEU A 50 9.65 -4.70 -7.03
CA LEU A 50 10.41 -4.70 -5.77
C LEU A 50 10.81 -3.28 -5.37
N ALA A 51 11.30 -2.47 -6.31
CA ALA A 51 11.62 -1.08 -6.06
C ALA A 51 10.36 -0.27 -5.68
N PHE A 52 9.23 -0.53 -6.33
CA PHE A 52 7.97 0.13 -6.04
C PHE A 52 7.37 -0.26 -4.67
N ASP A 53 7.47 -1.54 -4.30
CA ASP A 53 7.05 -2.10 -3.03
C ASP A 53 7.90 -1.52 -1.88
N LEU A 54 9.22 -1.36 -2.07
CA LEU A 54 10.11 -0.66 -1.14
C LEU A 54 9.73 0.83 -0.97
N LEU A 55 9.46 1.53 -2.08
CA LEU A 55 9.03 2.93 -2.05
C LEU A 55 7.70 3.06 -1.29
N MET A 56 6.79 2.10 -1.48
CA MET A 56 5.51 2.06 -0.78
C MET A 56 5.69 1.87 0.72
N ASN A 57 6.61 1.01 1.15
CA ASN A 57 6.94 0.88 2.58
C ASN A 57 7.40 2.21 3.19
N VAL A 58 8.24 2.98 2.48
CA VAL A 58 8.65 4.33 2.93
C VAL A 58 7.42 5.25 3.07
N ALA A 59 6.52 5.23 2.09
CA ALA A 59 5.29 6.02 2.14
C ALA A 59 4.38 5.60 3.31
N ILE A 60 4.29 4.31 3.64
CA ILE A 60 3.56 3.79 4.80
C ILE A 60 4.16 4.34 6.09
N PHE A 61 5.48 4.32 6.26
CA PHE A 61 6.12 4.90 7.45
C PHE A 61 5.83 6.41 7.57
N LEU A 62 5.86 7.13 6.45
CA LEU A 62 5.51 8.56 6.41
C LEU A 62 4.04 8.80 6.79
N GLY A 63 3.15 7.94 6.30
CA GLY A 63 1.72 7.95 6.62
C GLY A 63 1.46 7.68 8.10
N LEU A 64 2.06 6.64 8.67
CA LEU A 64 1.99 6.31 10.10
C LEU A 64 2.50 7.47 10.96
N TYR A 65 3.62 8.08 10.58
CA TYR A 65 4.14 9.27 11.25
C TYR A 65 3.15 10.45 11.16
N GLY A 66 2.53 10.65 9.99
CA GLY A 66 1.47 11.63 9.79
C GLY A 66 0.24 11.40 10.67
N VAL A 67 -0.18 10.14 10.84
CA VAL A 67 -1.29 9.73 11.71
C VAL A 67 -0.96 9.97 13.20
N ILE A 68 0.30 9.77 13.61
CA ILE A 68 0.75 10.01 14.99
C ILE A 68 0.84 11.51 15.28
N ARG A 69 1.52 12.26 14.42
CA ARG A 69 1.75 13.71 14.61
C ARG A 69 0.61 14.60 14.10
N ARG A 70 -0.43 14.01 13.52
CA ARG A 70 -1.58 14.72 12.91
C ARG A 70 -1.15 15.73 11.84
N ILE A 71 -0.17 15.37 11.02
CA ILE A 71 0.33 16.22 9.94
C ILE A 71 -0.44 15.87 8.66
N LEU A 72 -1.39 16.74 8.28
CA LEU A 72 -2.22 16.57 7.07
C LEU A 72 -1.40 16.30 5.81
N LYS A 73 -0.33 17.07 5.58
CA LYS A 73 0.52 16.93 4.39
C LYS A 73 1.07 15.51 4.20
N ASN A 74 1.46 14.86 5.30
CA ASN A 74 2.01 13.50 5.25
C ASN A 74 0.91 12.47 4.98
N ILE A 75 -0.30 12.70 5.49
CA ILE A 75 -1.45 11.83 5.23
C ILE A 75 -1.91 11.97 3.78
N TYR A 76 -1.91 13.17 3.20
CA TYR A 76 -2.20 13.38 1.78
C TYR A 76 -1.17 12.71 0.87
N LEU A 77 0.13 12.84 1.20
CA LEU A 77 1.19 12.12 0.48
C LEU A 77 1.02 10.61 0.58
N TYR A 78 0.63 10.10 1.76
CA TYR A 78 0.34 8.68 1.95
C TYR A 78 -0.85 8.20 1.11
N ILE A 79 -1.95 8.95 1.08
CA ILE A 79 -3.12 8.65 0.24
C ILE A 79 -2.73 8.65 -1.24
N CYS A 80 -1.96 9.65 -1.69
CA CYS A 80 -1.49 9.73 -3.06
C CYS A 80 -0.60 8.53 -3.42
N ALA A 81 0.31 8.14 -2.52
CA ALA A 81 1.16 6.95 -2.69
C ALA A 81 0.34 5.66 -2.77
N LEU A 82 -0.70 5.50 -1.94
CA LEU A 82 -1.63 4.37 -2.01
C LEU A 82 -2.35 4.28 -3.36
N VAL A 83 -2.81 5.41 -3.91
CA VAL A 83 -3.46 5.44 -5.23
C VAL A 83 -2.48 5.06 -6.33
N CYS A 84 -1.28 5.65 -6.34
CA CYS A 84 -0.24 5.29 -7.29
C CYS A 84 0.13 3.80 -7.21
N PHE A 85 0.27 3.27 -6.00
CA PHE A 85 0.54 1.87 -5.74
C PHE A 85 -0.55 0.95 -6.31
N PHE A 86 -1.82 1.30 -6.10
CA PHE A 86 -2.96 0.57 -6.62
C PHE A 86 -2.94 0.50 -8.15
N VAL A 87 -2.71 1.64 -8.82
CA VAL A 87 -2.66 1.72 -10.30
C VAL A 87 -1.49 0.91 -10.86
N VAL A 88 -0.31 1.00 -10.24
CA VAL A 88 0.88 0.28 -10.69
C VAL A 88 0.73 -1.22 -10.51
N LYS A 89 0.27 -1.70 -9.34
CA LYS A 89 0.03 -3.14 -9.09
C LYS A 89 -0.99 -3.73 -10.09
N ILE A 90 -2.07 -3.00 -10.42
CA ILE A 90 -3.04 -3.45 -11.42
C ILE A 90 -2.42 -3.52 -12.82
N THR A 91 -1.62 -2.51 -13.20
CA THR A 91 -0.97 -2.45 -14.51
C THR A 91 0.03 -3.60 -14.66
N VAL A 92 0.83 -3.86 -13.62
CA VAL A 92 1.78 -4.97 -13.58
C VAL A 92 1.04 -6.31 -13.63
N SER A 93 -0.06 -6.48 -12.89
CA SER A 93 -0.87 -7.69 -12.93
C SER A 93 -1.39 -8.00 -14.35
N LYS A 94 -1.89 -6.98 -15.07
CA LYS A 94 -2.30 -7.12 -16.48
C LYS A 94 -1.12 -7.43 -17.41
N ALA A 95 0.06 -6.85 -17.15
CA ALA A 95 1.25 -7.12 -17.92
C ALA A 95 1.72 -8.58 -17.75
N ILE A 96 1.65 -9.12 -16.53
CA ILE A 96 2.04 -10.49 -16.21
C ILE A 96 1.06 -11.53 -16.79
N GLN A 97 -0.25 -11.25 -16.84
CA GLN A 97 -1.24 -12.13 -17.48
C GLN A 97 -0.93 -12.44 -18.96
N ASN A 98 -0.18 -11.58 -19.65
CA ASN A 98 0.25 -11.82 -21.02
C ASN A 98 1.50 -12.73 -21.13
N PHE A 99 2.12 -13.09 -20.00
CA PHE A 99 3.27 -13.99 -19.93
C PHE A 99 2.82 -15.36 -19.40
N ASP A 100 2.64 -16.29 -20.34
CA ASP A 100 2.11 -17.64 -20.14
C ASP A 100 3.03 -18.56 -19.31
N LYS A 101 3.00 -18.41 -17.98
CA LYS A 101 3.68 -19.33 -17.04
C LYS A 101 2.79 -19.61 -15.82
N LYS A 102 2.16 -20.79 -15.83
CA LYS A 102 1.25 -21.33 -14.79
C LYS A 102 1.78 -21.32 -13.35
N GLU A 103 3.10 -21.29 -13.14
CA GLU A 103 3.71 -21.35 -11.79
C GLU A 103 4.10 -19.97 -11.23
N THR A 104 4.40 -18.98 -12.08
CA THR A 104 4.51 -17.56 -11.68
C THR A 104 3.18 -17.02 -11.16
N ASP A 105 2.07 -17.52 -11.72
CA ASP A 105 0.75 -16.94 -11.53
C ASP A 105 0.17 -17.15 -10.14
N ILE A 106 0.52 -18.21 -9.40
CA ILE A 106 -0.22 -18.53 -8.17
C ILE A 106 0.32 -17.75 -6.97
N ILE A 107 1.65 -17.72 -6.80
CA ILE A 107 2.28 -17.04 -5.66
C ILE A 107 2.28 -15.53 -5.87
N ILE A 108 2.68 -15.05 -7.04
CA ILE A 108 2.76 -13.61 -7.32
C ILE A 108 1.36 -12.99 -7.33
N THR A 109 0.37 -13.66 -7.95
CA THR A 109 -1.00 -13.10 -8.02
C THR A 109 -1.70 -13.07 -6.66
N PHE A 110 -1.49 -14.08 -5.81
CA PHE A 110 -2.11 -14.07 -4.47
C PHE A 110 -1.62 -12.92 -3.61
N TRP A 111 -0.29 -12.73 -3.51
CA TRP A 111 0.28 -11.61 -2.76
C TRP A 111 -0.11 -10.25 -3.36
N TYR A 112 -0.12 -10.13 -4.69
CA TYR A 112 -0.54 -8.89 -5.36
C TYR A 112 -2.02 -8.55 -5.09
N GLN A 113 -2.92 -9.52 -5.18
CA GLN A 113 -4.34 -9.28 -4.88
C GLN A 113 -4.54 -8.88 -3.43
N LEU A 114 -3.82 -9.52 -2.51
CA LEU A 114 -3.88 -9.21 -1.08
C LEU A 114 -3.37 -7.79 -0.79
N ASP A 115 -2.24 -7.39 -1.40
CA ASP A 115 -1.70 -6.01 -1.30
C ASP A 115 -2.70 -4.97 -1.82
N VAL A 116 -3.36 -5.25 -2.95
CA VAL A 116 -4.34 -4.35 -3.58
C VAL A 116 -5.57 -4.20 -2.69
N VAL A 117 -6.08 -5.30 -2.11
CA VAL A 117 -7.23 -5.27 -1.20
C VAL A 117 -6.89 -4.50 0.08
N LEU A 118 -5.73 -4.75 0.69
CA LEU A 118 -5.30 -4.01 1.88
C LEU A 118 -5.03 -2.53 1.59
N ALA A 119 -4.45 -2.18 0.45
CA ALA A 119 -4.30 -0.80 0.03
C ALA A 119 -5.67 -0.10 -0.12
N GLY A 120 -6.69 -0.81 -0.64
CA GLY A 120 -8.07 -0.34 -0.69
C GLY A 120 -8.65 -0.06 0.69
N PHE A 121 -8.45 -0.96 1.66
CA PHE A 121 -8.85 -0.72 3.05
C PHE A 121 -8.13 0.47 3.67
N CYS A 122 -6.82 0.60 3.44
CA CYS A 122 -6.04 1.75 3.89
C CYS A 122 -6.59 3.06 3.31
N LEU A 123 -6.99 3.10 2.03
CA LEU A 123 -7.64 4.28 1.43
C LEU A 123 -8.99 4.57 2.09
N MET A 124 -9.83 3.55 2.26
CA MET A 124 -11.15 3.69 2.90
C MET A 124 -11.06 4.26 4.32
N THR A 125 -9.97 4.02 5.05
CA THR A 125 -9.80 4.56 6.41
C THR A 125 -8.99 5.86 6.43
N ALA A 126 -7.99 6.02 5.55
CA ALA A 126 -7.12 7.19 5.51
C ALA A 126 -7.82 8.44 4.96
N THR A 127 -8.65 8.30 3.92
CA THR A 127 -9.39 9.44 3.33
C THR A 127 -10.39 10.09 4.29
N PRO A 128 -11.30 9.36 4.97
CA PRO A 128 -12.17 10.00 5.95
C PRO A 128 -11.39 10.47 7.20
N PHE A 129 -10.23 9.90 7.49
CA PHE A 129 -9.36 10.39 8.56
C PHE A 129 -8.74 11.74 8.19
N SER A 130 -8.26 11.92 6.96
CA SER A 130 -7.72 13.21 6.50
C SER A 130 -8.78 14.30 6.47
N LEU A 131 -10.00 13.98 6.03
CA LEU A 131 -11.12 14.93 6.03
C LEU A 131 -11.47 15.41 7.45
N LYS A 132 -11.64 14.48 8.40
CA LYS A 132 -11.90 14.83 9.80
C LYS A 132 -10.75 15.56 10.47
N LEU A 133 -9.52 15.34 10.03
CA LEU A 133 -8.35 16.08 10.53
C LEU A 133 -8.36 17.52 10.02
N SER A 134 -8.77 17.73 8.76
CA SER A 134 -8.92 19.06 8.14
C SER A 134 -10.00 19.88 8.83
N GLU A 135 -11.19 19.31 9.03
CA GLU A 135 -12.30 19.99 9.72
C GLU A 135 -11.89 20.51 11.10
N LYS A 136 -11.19 19.68 11.89
CA LYS A 136 -10.68 20.07 13.21
C LYS A 136 -9.58 21.11 13.18
N GLN A 137 -8.88 21.26 12.06
CA GLN A 137 -7.79 22.22 11.92
C GLN A 137 -8.33 23.59 11.50
N ASP A 138 -9.45 23.62 10.75
CA ASP A 138 -10.19 24.83 10.39
C ASP A 138 -10.99 25.40 11.59
N ASP A 139 -11.50 24.56 12.49
CA ASP A 139 -12.21 25.00 13.73
C ASP A 139 -11.33 25.75 14.75
N ILE A 140 -10.01 25.81 14.54
CA ILE A 140 -9.03 26.44 15.46
C ILE A 140 -8.53 27.80 14.93
N VAL A 141 -8.98 28.21 13.73
CA VAL A 141 -8.63 29.50 13.10
C VAL A 141 -9.70 30.55 13.35
#